data_AF-A0A1F4PQL3-F1
#
_entry.id   AF-A0A1F4PQL3-F1
#
_cell.length_a   1.000
_cell.length_b   1.000
_cell.length_c   1.000
_cell.angle_alpha   90.00
_cell.angle_beta   90.00
_cell.angle_gamma   90.00
#
_symmetry.space_group_name_H-M   'P 1'
#
loop_
_entity.id
_entity.type
_entity.pdbx_description
1 polymer ?
#
loop_
_entity_poly.entity_id
_entity_poly.type
_entity_poly.pdbx_seq_one_letter_code
_entity_poly.pdbx_strand_id
1 'polypeptide(L)'
;MVAQTDKEKVNDIVYRFDSLSISFRDLIRSPKGGRNPEQIRSVLDVLQSFKGDRPVRVFTTDGIRDFCLSLDPVNIQRGWQLLYQWWGLWLKIPEVPNNPQKIQEEKSRGRILIFVADQLSDVPALRILTDIFPSTTSWHEFCPEATNRDVVIDPIMSGWMFIESSLDTPYLNTTEATLREILAKQGAIGYGLTVYAVFSQFCKIIHGSYPDIDAQARLLGSFFRGRVIFAGFLTLPDGWGWQLISPGSGGASNRLGGRSATV
;
A
#
# COMPACT_ATOMS: atom_id res chain seq x y z
N MET A 1 -35.80 -29.82 -0.62
CA MET A 1 -35.80 -28.67 0.32
C MET A 1 -34.47 -27.95 0.17
N VAL A 2 -34.54 -26.67 -0.12
CA VAL A 2 -33.43 -25.79 -0.51
C VAL A 2 -32.54 -25.53 0.69
N ALA A 3 -31.29 -25.97 0.66
CA ALA A 3 -30.26 -25.43 1.54
C ALA A 3 -29.64 -24.23 0.83
N GLN A 4 -29.92 -23.03 1.35
CA GLN A 4 -29.19 -21.80 1.05
C GLN A 4 -27.70 -22.07 1.28
N THR A 5 -26.91 -22.08 0.21
CA THR A 5 -25.46 -21.99 0.32
C THR A 5 -25.11 -20.53 0.55
N ASP A 6 -24.68 -20.24 1.78
CA ASP A 6 -24.06 -18.99 2.16
C ASP A 6 -22.99 -18.60 1.14
N LYS A 7 -23.06 -17.33 0.71
CA LYS A 7 -22.00 -16.69 -0.06
C LYS A 7 -20.77 -16.53 0.83
N GLU A 8 -20.00 -17.61 1.00
CA GLU A 8 -18.70 -17.54 1.65
C GLU A 8 -17.82 -16.57 0.85
N LYS A 9 -17.42 -15.49 1.52
CA LYS A 9 -16.34 -14.61 1.08
C LYS A 9 -15.08 -15.48 1.02
N VAL A 10 -14.72 -15.95 -0.17
CA VAL A 10 -13.41 -16.55 -0.42
C VAL A 10 -12.39 -15.44 -0.25
N ASN A 11 -11.83 -15.36 0.96
CA ASN A 11 -10.67 -14.55 1.30
C ASN A 11 -9.55 -14.95 0.34
N ASP A 12 -8.88 -13.97 -0.27
CA ASP A 12 -7.80 -14.24 -1.19
C ASP A 12 -6.69 -15.01 -0.41
N ILE A 13 -6.25 -16.14 -0.95
CA ILE A 13 -5.25 -17.04 -0.33
C ILE A 13 -3.94 -16.98 -1.14
N VAL A 14 -2.79 -16.86 -0.47
CA VAL A 14 -1.47 -17.08 -1.10
C VAL A 14 -0.89 -18.42 -0.65
N TYR A 15 -0.42 -19.20 -1.63
CA TYR A 15 0.19 -20.51 -1.44
C TYR A 15 1.72 -20.43 -1.62
N ARG A 16 2.47 -21.09 -0.72
CA ARG A 16 3.93 -21.25 -0.83
C ARG A 16 4.27 -22.71 -1.16
N PHE A 17 4.88 -22.96 -2.31
CA PHE A 17 5.70 -24.15 -2.55
C PHE A 17 7.16 -23.71 -2.62
N ASP A 18 8.08 -24.52 -2.09
CA ASP A 18 9.52 -24.20 -2.03
C ASP A 18 10.18 -24.06 -3.42
N SER A 19 9.44 -24.27 -4.52
CA SER A 19 9.87 -24.03 -5.90
C SER A 19 8.80 -23.45 -6.81
N LEU A 20 7.61 -23.10 -6.30
CA LEU A 20 6.52 -22.51 -7.09
C LEU A 20 5.61 -21.68 -6.18
N SER A 21 5.42 -20.40 -6.49
CA SER A 21 4.37 -19.59 -5.89
C SER A 21 3.28 -19.35 -6.91
N ILE A 22 2.11 -19.89 -6.64
CA ILE A 22 0.91 -19.64 -7.44
C ILE A 22 0.08 -18.59 -6.70
N SER A 23 -0.04 -17.41 -7.28
CA SER A 23 -0.98 -16.39 -6.80
C SER A 23 -2.39 -16.81 -7.23
N PHE A 24 -3.33 -16.90 -6.29
CA PHE A 24 -4.73 -17.22 -6.57
C PHE A 24 -5.38 -16.14 -7.46
N ARG A 25 -4.82 -14.91 -7.43
CA ARG A 25 -5.17 -13.81 -8.34
C ARG A 25 -4.94 -14.15 -9.81
N ASP A 26 -3.91 -14.97 -10.10
CA ASP A 26 -3.55 -15.36 -11.46
C ASP A 26 -4.37 -16.56 -11.97
N LEU A 27 -4.91 -17.41 -11.09
CA LEU A 27 -5.76 -18.55 -11.50
C LEU A 27 -7.24 -18.20 -11.73
N ILE A 28 -7.72 -17.08 -11.20
CA ILE A 28 -9.16 -16.75 -11.22
C ILE A 28 -9.52 -15.68 -12.26
N ARG A 29 -8.55 -15.18 -13.03
CA ARG A 29 -8.85 -14.29 -14.16
C ARG A 29 -9.50 -15.08 -15.30
N SER A 30 -10.82 -15.19 -15.25
CA SER A 30 -11.64 -15.33 -16.45
C SER A 30 -11.50 -14.04 -17.28
N PRO A 31 -11.39 -14.12 -18.62
CA PRO A 31 -11.35 -12.95 -19.50
C PRO A 31 -12.56 -12.00 -19.36
N LYS A 32 -13.62 -12.42 -18.65
CA LYS A 32 -14.88 -11.68 -18.50
C LYS A 32 -15.22 -11.24 -17.07
N GLY A 33 -14.25 -11.15 -16.17
CA GLY A 33 -14.42 -10.45 -14.88
C GLY A 33 -15.32 -11.14 -13.84
N GLY A 34 -15.75 -12.39 -14.07
CA GLY A 34 -16.45 -13.21 -13.07
C GLY A 34 -15.57 -14.34 -12.56
N ARG A 35 -15.60 -14.60 -11.24
CA ARG A 35 -14.94 -15.78 -10.62
C ARG A 35 -15.71 -17.04 -11.04
N ASN A 36 -15.11 -17.96 -11.80
CA ASN A 36 -15.75 -19.23 -12.19
C ASN A 36 -15.65 -20.25 -11.02
N PRO A 37 -16.77 -20.73 -10.44
CA PRO A 37 -16.76 -21.71 -9.36
C PRO A 37 -16.05 -23.03 -9.71
N GLU A 38 -16.06 -23.44 -10.98
CA GLU A 38 -15.38 -24.66 -11.44
C GLU A 38 -13.86 -24.50 -11.47
N GLN A 39 -13.36 -23.30 -11.78
CA GLN A 39 -11.93 -22.98 -11.70
C GLN A 39 -11.47 -23.00 -10.24
N ILE A 40 -12.26 -22.45 -9.31
CA ILE A 40 -11.96 -22.47 -7.87
C ILE A 40 -11.87 -23.91 -7.33
N ARG A 41 -12.83 -24.78 -7.69
CA ARG A 41 -12.76 -26.21 -7.33
C ARG A 41 -11.53 -26.89 -7.92
N SER A 42 -11.23 -26.64 -9.19
CA SER A 42 -10.03 -27.19 -9.83
C SER A 42 -8.73 -26.76 -9.13
N VAL A 43 -8.62 -25.51 -8.65
CA VAL A 43 -7.46 -25.08 -7.88
C VAL A 43 -7.40 -25.79 -6.54
N LEU A 44 -8.52 -25.87 -5.82
CA LEU A 44 -8.60 -26.56 -4.53
C LEU A 44 -8.24 -28.05 -4.65
N ASP A 45 -8.67 -28.72 -5.73
CA ASP A 45 -8.32 -30.11 -6.01
C ASP A 45 -6.83 -30.28 -6.33
N VAL A 46 -6.26 -29.36 -7.12
CA VAL A 46 -4.81 -29.30 -7.39
C VAL A 46 -4.04 -29.12 -6.08
N LEU A 47 -4.50 -28.25 -5.18
CA LEU A 47 -3.87 -28.00 -3.88
C LEU A 47 -3.99 -29.18 -2.92
N GLN A 48 -5.12 -29.89 -2.93
CA GLN A 48 -5.31 -31.13 -2.17
C GLN A 48 -4.46 -32.29 -2.72
N SER A 49 -4.07 -32.24 -3.99
CA SER A 49 -3.17 -33.22 -4.61
C SER A 49 -1.70 -33.06 -4.19
N PHE A 50 -1.30 -31.87 -3.70
CA PHE A 50 0.04 -31.60 -3.16
C PHE A 50 0.25 -32.09 -1.70
N LYS A 51 -0.50 -33.10 -1.26
CA LYS A 51 -0.32 -33.79 0.04
C LYS A 51 0.99 -34.59 0.12
N GLY A 52 2.13 -33.92 -0.04
CA GLY A 52 3.45 -34.45 0.34
C GLY A 52 4.04 -33.58 1.44
N ASP A 53 4.12 -34.13 2.66
CA ASP A 53 4.89 -33.78 3.88
C ASP A 53 5.29 -32.33 4.23
N ARG A 54 4.91 -31.30 3.47
CA ARG A 54 5.21 -29.90 3.74
C ARG A 54 3.90 -29.14 3.99
N PRO A 55 3.75 -28.49 5.16
CA PRO A 55 2.54 -27.75 5.47
C PRO A 55 2.43 -26.54 4.53
N VAL A 56 1.45 -26.60 3.64
CA VAL A 56 1.00 -25.46 2.85
C VAL A 56 0.36 -24.44 3.82
N ARG A 57 1.04 -23.31 4.06
CA ARG A 57 0.49 -22.23 4.90
C ARG A 57 -0.27 -21.25 4.02
N VAL A 58 -1.58 -21.24 4.21
CA VAL A 58 -2.52 -20.27 3.64
C VAL A 58 -2.55 -19.05 4.54
N PHE A 59 -2.27 -17.87 3.98
CA PHE A 59 -2.46 -16.60 4.67
C PHE A 59 -3.64 -15.86 4.04
N THR A 60 -4.56 -15.39 4.87
CA THR A 60 -5.65 -14.49 4.49
C THR A 60 -5.20 -13.04 4.65
N THR A 61 -5.90 -12.11 4.01
CA THR A 61 -5.72 -10.67 4.25
C THR A 61 -5.89 -10.30 5.71
N ASP A 62 -6.81 -10.96 6.43
CA ASP A 62 -6.98 -10.77 7.88
C ASP A 62 -5.75 -11.21 8.67
N GLY A 63 -5.15 -12.35 8.32
CA GLY A 63 -3.92 -12.81 8.96
C GLY A 63 -2.75 -11.85 8.72
N ILE A 64 -2.59 -11.33 7.49
CA ILE A 64 -1.56 -10.32 7.18
C ILE A 64 -1.83 -9.04 7.98
N ARG A 65 -3.08 -8.59 8.05
CA ARG A 65 -3.50 -7.43 8.83
C ARG A 65 -3.12 -7.60 10.30
N ASP A 66 -3.47 -8.72 10.91
CA ASP A 66 -3.24 -8.98 12.33
C ASP A 66 -1.73 -9.02 12.66
N PHE A 67 -0.89 -9.55 11.75
CA PHE A 67 0.56 -9.47 11.86
C PHE A 67 1.07 -8.03 11.78
N CYS A 68 0.68 -7.27 10.75
CA CYS A 68 1.11 -5.88 10.56
C CYS A 68 0.65 -4.95 11.69
N LEU A 69 -0.53 -5.21 12.27
CA LEU A 69 -1.10 -4.43 13.38
C LEU A 69 -0.77 -5.02 14.76
N SER A 70 0.12 -6.00 14.85
CA SER A 70 0.63 -6.54 16.11
C SER A 70 1.44 -5.50 16.90
N LEU A 71 1.66 -5.73 18.20
CA LEU A 71 2.65 -5.01 19.02
C LEU A 71 4.00 -5.72 19.06
N ASP A 72 4.04 -7.00 18.71
CA ASP A 72 5.26 -7.79 18.62
C ASP A 72 6.03 -7.45 17.32
N PRO A 73 7.28 -6.94 17.43
CA PRO A 73 8.18 -6.64 16.32
C PRO A 73 8.34 -7.79 15.31
N VAL A 74 8.39 -9.04 15.80
CA VAL A 74 8.56 -10.24 14.95
C VAL A 74 7.33 -10.45 14.07
N ASN A 75 6.15 -10.28 14.65
CA ASN A 75 4.89 -10.36 13.92
C ASN A 75 4.75 -9.23 12.90
N ILE A 76 5.15 -8.00 13.24
CA ILE A 76 5.10 -6.88 12.30
C ILE A 76 6.04 -7.13 11.11
N GLN A 77 7.29 -7.52 11.37
CA GLN A 77 8.24 -7.90 10.32
C GLN A 77 7.67 -9.01 9.44
N ARG A 78 7.06 -10.03 10.04
CA ARG A 78 6.42 -11.13 9.32
C ARG A 78 5.25 -10.67 8.46
N GLY A 79 4.42 -9.77 8.97
CA GLY A 79 3.31 -9.18 8.23
C GLY A 79 3.79 -8.44 6.98
N TRP A 80 4.81 -7.58 7.13
CA TRP A 80 5.42 -6.88 6.00
C TRP A 80 6.07 -7.83 5.00
N GLN A 81 6.73 -8.90 5.47
CA GLN A 81 7.28 -9.94 4.60
C GLN A 81 6.20 -10.63 3.76
N LEU A 82 5.05 -10.94 4.36
CA LEU A 82 3.91 -11.54 3.67
C LEU A 82 3.22 -10.56 2.73
N LEU A 83 3.14 -9.29 3.12
CA LEU A 83 2.52 -8.22 2.33
C LEU A 83 3.30 -7.96 1.04
N TYR A 84 4.63 -7.87 1.09
CA TYR A 84 5.45 -7.75 -0.10
C TYR A 84 5.32 -8.98 -1.02
N GLN A 85 5.31 -10.18 -0.43
CA GLN A 85 5.07 -11.42 -1.19
C GLN A 85 3.68 -11.44 -1.85
N TRP A 86 2.67 -10.93 -1.17
CA TRP A 86 1.32 -10.76 -1.70
C TRP A 86 1.29 -9.87 -2.95
N TRP A 87 2.13 -8.85 -2.95
CA TRP A 87 2.36 -7.96 -4.09
C TRP A 87 3.31 -8.55 -5.15
N GLY A 88 3.75 -9.80 -5.01
CA GLY A 88 4.68 -10.43 -5.95
C GLY A 88 6.15 -10.02 -5.77
N LEU A 89 6.47 -9.33 -4.67
CA LEU A 89 7.82 -8.85 -4.36
C LEU A 89 8.50 -9.73 -3.31
N TRP A 90 9.67 -10.27 -3.67
CA TRP A 90 10.45 -11.17 -2.82
C TRP A 90 11.59 -10.42 -2.15
N LEU A 91 11.24 -9.59 -1.17
CA LEU A 91 12.19 -8.73 -0.47
C LEU A 91 12.54 -9.32 0.89
N LYS A 92 13.80 -9.14 1.33
CA LYS A 92 14.18 -9.44 2.72
C LYS A 92 13.82 -8.23 3.58
N ILE A 93 12.86 -8.40 4.49
CA ILE A 93 12.46 -7.33 5.41
C ILE A 93 13.39 -7.33 6.64
N PRO A 94 14.05 -6.21 6.97
CA PRO A 94 14.91 -6.12 8.15
C PRO A 94 14.08 -6.23 9.44
N GLU A 95 14.76 -6.54 10.54
CA GLU A 95 14.13 -6.57 11.86
C GLU A 95 13.54 -5.20 12.21
N VAL A 96 12.42 -5.20 12.91
CA VAL A 96 11.79 -3.97 13.39
C VAL A 96 12.65 -3.39 14.51
N PRO A 97 13.15 -2.15 14.38
CA PRO A 97 14.11 -1.57 15.33
C PRO A 97 13.45 -1.08 16.63
N ASN A 98 12.11 -1.09 16.72
CA ASN A 98 11.37 -0.53 17.84
C ASN A 98 10.84 -1.62 18.77
N ASN A 99 10.89 -1.36 20.08
CA ASN A 99 10.31 -2.25 21.08
C ASN A 99 8.76 -2.14 21.10
N PRO A 100 8.06 -3.11 21.70
CA PRO A 100 6.60 -3.08 21.81
C PRO A 100 6.03 -1.82 22.48
N GLN A 101 6.74 -1.24 23.47
CA GLN A 101 6.26 -0.02 24.14
C GLN A 101 6.20 1.17 23.19
N LYS A 102 7.26 1.45 22.43
CA LYS A 102 7.28 2.54 21.44
C LYS A 102 6.20 2.34 20.37
N ILE A 103 6.00 1.11 19.92
CA ILE A 103 4.95 0.79 18.94
C ILE A 103 3.56 1.09 19.52
N GLN A 104 3.31 0.73 20.78
CA GLN A 104 2.05 1.03 21.47
C GLN A 104 1.85 2.54 21.66
N GLU A 105 2.90 3.28 22.01
CA GLU A 105 2.87 4.74 22.16
C GLU A 105 2.48 5.42 20.85
N GLU A 106 3.13 5.06 19.74
CA GLU A 106 2.81 5.64 18.43
C GLU A 106 1.41 5.25 17.95
N LYS A 107 0.96 4.01 18.22
CA LYS A 107 -0.44 3.61 17.96
C LYS A 107 -1.45 4.43 18.75
N SER A 108 -1.15 4.75 20.02
CA SER A 108 -2.02 5.62 20.83
C SER A 108 -2.11 7.05 20.28
N ARG A 109 -1.12 7.47 19.48
CA ARG A 109 -1.09 8.74 18.73
C ARG A 109 -1.73 8.65 17.34
N GLY A 110 -2.38 7.53 17.01
CA GLY A 110 -3.00 7.32 15.70
C GLY A 110 -1.97 7.09 14.59
N ARG A 111 -0.82 6.49 14.92
CA ARG A 111 0.22 6.13 13.95
C ARG A 111 0.46 4.63 13.88
N ILE A 112 0.87 4.15 12.72
CA ILE A 112 1.18 2.75 12.46
C ILE A 112 2.57 2.63 11.85
N LEU A 113 3.25 1.53 12.16
CA LEU A 113 4.58 1.25 11.65
C LEU A 113 4.48 0.59 10.28
N ILE A 114 5.10 1.21 9.27
CA ILE A 114 5.20 0.66 7.92
C ILE A 114 6.65 0.43 7.52
N PHE A 115 6.85 -0.41 6.52
CA PHE A 115 8.15 -0.61 5.88
C PHE A 115 8.08 -0.24 4.41
N VAL A 116 8.99 0.62 3.96
CA VAL A 116 9.19 0.92 2.55
C VAL A 116 10.56 0.40 2.15
N ALA A 117 10.61 -0.54 1.21
CA ALA A 117 11.88 -1.12 0.79
C ALA A 117 12.75 -0.12 0.00
N ASP A 118 14.05 -0.11 0.25
CA ASP A 118 15.02 0.76 -0.45
C ASP A 118 14.97 0.54 -1.97
N GLN A 119 14.75 -0.70 -2.42
CA GLN A 119 14.60 -1.05 -3.83
C GLN A 119 13.36 -0.42 -4.49
N LEU A 120 12.47 0.18 -3.69
CA LEU A 120 11.27 0.87 -4.16
C LEU A 120 11.39 2.40 -4.12
N SER A 121 12.53 2.92 -3.65
CA SER A 121 12.68 4.31 -3.24
C SER A 121 13.36 5.20 -4.29
N ASP A 122 13.44 4.71 -5.53
CA ASP A 122 13.97 5.45 -6.68
C ASP A 122 12.93 5.58 -7.81
N VAL A 123 13.28 6.37 -8.83
CA VAL A 123 12.38 6.64 -9.96
C VAL A 123 12.08 5.39 -10.80
N PRO A 124 13.06 4.53 -11.14
CA PRO A 124 12.80 3.24 -11.78
C PRO A 124 11.81 2.36 -11.02
N ALA A 125 11.84 2.38 -9.69
CA ALA A 125 10.91 1.61 -8.88
C ALA A 125 9.45 2.05 -8.98
N LEU A 126 9.16 3.31 -9.35
CA LEU A 126 7.78 3.72 -9.62
C LEU A 126 7.13 2.85 -10.69
N ARG A 127 7.90 2.36 -11.66
CA ARG A 127 7.41 1.45 -12.69
C ARG A 127 7.00 0.10 -12.12
N ILE A 128 7.80 -0.43 -11.18
CA ILE A 128 7.46 -1.66 -10.47
C ILE A 128 6.14 -1.45 -9.70
N LEU A 129 5.97 -0.30 -9.06
CA LEU A 129 4.75 0.04 -8.34
C LEU A 129 3.54 0.22 -9.28
N THR A 130 3.69 0.83 -10.46
CA THR A 130 2.62 0.94 -11.46
C THR A 130 2.17 -0.41 -11.99
N ASP A 131 3.13 -1.31 -12.22
CA ASP A 131 2.85 -2.61 -12.80
C ASP A 131 2.10 -3.51 -11.80
N ILE A 132 2.47 -3.43 -10.52
CA ILE A 132 1.91 -4.25 -9.45
C ILE A 132 0.59 -3.69 -8.93
N PHE A 133 0.38 -2.38 -9.00
CA PHE A 133 -0.81 -1.71 -8.48
C PHE A 133 -1.64 -1.08 -9.62
N PRO A 134 -2.63 -1.78 -10.17
CA PRO A 134 -3.46 -1.25 -11.27
C PRO A 134 -4.21 0.05 -10.93
N SER A 135 -4.40 0.35 -9.65
CA SER A 135 -4.97 1.64 -9.24
C SER A 135 -4.02 2.80 -9.49
N THR A 136 -2.70 2.58 -9.56
CA THR A 136 -1.67 3.60 -9.75
C THR A 136 -1.17 3.70 -11.19
N THR A 137 -1.87 3.13 -12.17
CA THR A 137 -1.45 3.15 -13.59
C THR A 137 -1.27 4.57 -14.17
N SER A 138 -1.96 5.57 -13.60
CA SER A 138 -1.73 6.99 -13.94
C SER A 138 -0.33 7.50 -13.57
N TRP A 139 0.47 6.74 -12.80
CA TRP A 139 1.85 7.11 -12.46
C TRP A 139 2.84 6.79 -13.57
N HIS A 140 2.44 6.09 -14.64
CA HIS A 140 3.31 5.93 -15.82
C HIS A 140 3.77 7.29 -16.37
N GLU A 141 2.98 8.36 -16.21
CA GLU A 141 3.36 9.73 -16.58
C GLU A 141 4.55 10.28 -15.78
N PHE A 142 4.94 9.65 -14.67
CA PHE A 142 6.13 10.01 -13.89
C PHE A 142 7.30 9.05 -14.12
N CYS A 143 7.11 8.02 -14.93
CA CYS A 143 8.21 7.19 -15.37
C CYS A 143 9.09 8.00 -16.34
N PRO A 144 10.43 8.00 -16.18
CA PRO A 144 11.36 8.78 -17.01
C PRO A 144 11.23 8.52 -18.50
N GLU A 145 10.80 7.31 -18.86
CA GLU A 145 10.61 6.84 -20.23
C GLU A 145 9.38 7.48 -20.89
N ALA A 146 8.36 7.82 -20.11
CA ALA A 146 7.10 8.40 -20.59
C ALA A 146 7.17 9.92 -20.71
N THR A 147 8.08 10.57 -19.96
CA THR A 147 8.18 12.02 -19.96
C THR A 147 9.64 12.47 -19.99
N ASN A 148 9.98 13.31 -20.96
CA ASN A 148 11.21 14.10 -20.97
C ASN A 148 11.16 15.19 -19.86
N ARG A 149 10.71 14.83 -18.65
CA ARG A 149 10.33 15.74 -17.56
C ARG A 149 11.02 15.32 -16.26
N ASP A 150 11.43 16.31 -15.50
CA ASP A 150 12.10 16.13 -14.21
C ASP A 150 11.09 15.74 -13.12
N VAL A 151 11.03 14.44 -12.84
CA VAL A 151 10.44 13.89 -11.60
C VAL A 151 11.57 13.72 -10.61
N VAL A 152 11.46 14.38 -9.46
CA VAL A 152 12.36 14.18 -8.32
C VAL A 152 11.57 13.50 -7.23
N ILE A 153 11.93 12.24 -6.96
CA ILE A 153 11.49 11.53 -5.76
C ILE A 153 12.62 11.68 -4.76
N ASP A 154 12.30 12.12 -3.55
CA ASP A 154 13.26 12.19 -2.47
C ASP A 154 13.61 10.74 -2.01
N PRO A 155 14.86 10.27 -2.22
CA PRO A 155 15.27 8.91 -1.86
C PRO A 155 15.34 8.69 -0.33
N ILE A 156 15.14 9.74 0.47
CA ILE A 156 15.29 9.70 1.94
C ILE A 156 14.18 8.88 2.63
N MET A 157 13.11 8.47 1.94
CA MET A 157 11.95 7.84 2.57
C MET A 157 11.85 6.32 2.39
N SER A 158 12.90 5.61 2.78
CA SER A 158 12.93 4.15 2.85
C SER A 158 13.15 3.65 4.29
N GLY A 159 12.91 2.36 4.52
CA GLY A 159 13.04 1.71 5.82
C GLY A 159 11.75 1.68 6.64
N TRP A 160 11.91 1.46 7.94
CA TRP A 160 10.83 1.45 8.92
C TRP A 160 10.46 2.88 9.32
N MET A 161 9.17 3.21 9.29
CA MET A 161 8.70 4.55 9.66
C MET A 161 7.29 4.49 10.25
N PHE A 162 7.01 5.38 11.19
CA PHE A 162 5.66 5.60 11.70
C PHE A 162 4.95 6.63 10.84
N ILE A 163 3.70 6.32 10.51
CA ILE A 163 2.84 7.13 9.65
C ILE A 163 1.44 7.25 10.24
N GLU A 164 0.67 8.26 9.85
CA GLU A 164 -0.72 8.37 10.29
C GLU A 164 -1.58 7.20 9.81
N SER A 165 -2.40 6.62 10.69
CA SER A 165 -3.28 5.50 10.37
C SER A 165 -4.63 5.90 9.77
N SER A 166 -4.94 7.19 9.78
CA SER A 166 -6.20 7.72 9.29
C SER A 166 -6.33 7.56 7.78
N LEU A 167 -7.51 7.12 7.32
CA LEU A 167 -7.89 7.18 5.91
C LEU A 167 -8.15 8.61 5.45
N ASP A 168 -8.57 9.52 6.33
CA ASP A 168 -8.79 10.92 5.99
C ASP A 168 -7.46 11.67 5.86
N THR A 169 -7.42 12.64 4.93
CA THR A 169 -6.22 13.47 4.71
C THR A 169 -5.95 14.38 5.91
N PRO A 170 -4.78 14.26 6.56
CA PRO A 170 -4.38 15.19 7.62
C PRO A 170 -4.05 16.59 7.08
N TYR A 171 -3.96 17.57 7.99
CA TYR A 171 -3.50 18.93 7.70
C TYR A 171 -4.25 19.64 6.55
N LEU A 172 -5.56 19.42 6.41
CA LEU A 172 -6.38 20.18 5.47
C LEU A 172 -6.28 21.69 5.71
N ASN A 173 -6.56 22.49 4.67
CA ASN A 173 -6.51 23.95 4.71
C ASN A 173 -5.12 24.55 4.98
N THR A 174 -4.04 23.80 4.85
CA THR A 174 -2.67 24.37 4.90
C THR A 174 -2.21 24.76 3.50
N THR A 175 -1.27 25.72 3.43
CA THR A 175 -0.42 25.92 2.25
C THR A 175 0.76 24.95 2.29
N GLU A 176 1.56 24.87 1.21
CA GLU A 176 2.81 24.10 1.24
C GLU A 176 3.78 24.59 2.32
N ALA A 177 3.98 25.90 2.44
CA ALA A 177 4.90 26.50 3.41
C ALA A 177 4.44 26.20 4.86
N THR A 178 3.16 26.45 5.15
CA THR A 178 2.57 26.16 6.46
C THR A 178 2.68 24.68 6.81
N LEU A 179 2.45 23.79 5.85
CA LEU A 179 2.60 22.35 6.07
C LEU A 179 4.05 21.99 6.42
N ARG A 180 5.03 22.48 5.64
CA ARG A 180 6.46 22.24 5.94
C ARG A 180 6.85 22.71 7.34
N GLU A 181 6.38 23.88 7.77
CA GLU A 181 6.61 24.39 9.12
C GLU A 181 5.98 23.51 10.21
N ILE A 182 4.75 23.04 10.01
CA ILE A 182 4.07 22.14 10.95
C ILE A 182 4.85 20.84 11.08
N LEU A 183 5.22 20.21 9.97
CA LEU A 183 5.93 18.93 9.99
C LEU A 183 7.32 19.07 10.62
N ALA A 184 8.06 20.13 10.30
CA ALA A 184 9.36 20.41 10.91
C ALA A 184 9.26 20.56 12.45
N LYS A 185 8.24 21.27 12.95
CA LYS A 185 7.98 21.40 14.39
C LYS A 185 7.64 20.07 15.07
N GLN A 186 7.09 19.12 14.32
CA GLN A 186 6.76 17.79 14.80
C GLN A 186 7.90 16.78 14.63
N GLY A 187 9.03 17.18 14.04
CA GLY A 187 10.11 16.26 13.68
C GLY A 187 9.68 15.23 12.62
N ALA A 188 8.70 15.58 11.78
CA ALA A 188 8.16 14.73 10.74
C ALA A 188 8.58 15.21 9.35
N ILE A 189 8.56 14.29 8.39
CA ILE A 189 8.90 14.55 6.99
C ILE A 189 7.66 14.21 6.14
N GLY A 190 7.31 15.06 5.17
CA GLY A 190 6.15 14.80 4.34
C GLY A 190 6.40 13.64 3.37
N TYR A 191 5.36 12.84 3.09
CA TYR A 191 5.51 11.64 2.25
C TYR A 191 6.10 11.94 0.87
N GLY A 192 6.84 10.98 0.35
CA GLY A 192 7.11 10.82 -1.07
C GLY A 192 6.09 9.91 -1.76
N LEU A 193 6.17 9.84 -3.08
CA LEU A 193 5.26 9.06 -3.92
C LEU A 193 5.31 7.57 -3.59
N THR A 194 6.50 6.99 -3.40
CA THR A 194 6.67 5.57 -3.01
C THR A 194 5.98 5.27 -1.69
N VAL A 195 6.21 6.08 -0.65
CA VAL A 195 5.59 5.90 0.68
C VAL A 195 4.08 5.92 0.54
N TYR A 196 3.56 6.89 -0.22
CA TYR A 196 2.12 6.99 -0.46
C TYR A 196 1.57 5.78 -1.21
N ALA A 197 2.29 5.21 -2.19
CA ALA A 197 1.91 3.97 -2.88
C ALA A 197 1.71 2.82 -1.91
N VAL A 198 2.77 2.55 -1.13
CA VAL A 198 2.84 1.43 -0.18
C VAL A 198 1.75 1.59 0.87
N PHE A 199 1.64 2.79 1.44
CA PHE A 199 0.59 3.14 2.41
C PHE A 199 -0.82 2.92 1.85
N SER A 200 -1.06 3.34 0.60
CA SER A 200 -2.39 3.24 0.00
C SER A 200 -2.82 1.79 -0.20
N GLN A 201 -1.92 0.92 -0.66
CA GLN A 201 -2.21 -0.51 -0.83
C GLN A 201 -2.35 -1.22 0.51
N PHE A 202 -1.53 -0.83 1.48
CA PHE A 202 -1.66 -1.30 2.85
C PHE A 202 -3.04 -0.95 3.43
N CYS A 203 -3.49 0.30 3.29
CA CYS A 203 -4.84 0.72 3.69
C CYS A 203 -5.93 -0.10 2.98
N LYS A 204 -5.76 -0.34 1.68
CA LYS A 204 -6.74 -1.13 0.92
C LYS A 204 -6.89 -2.55 1.47
N ILE A 205 -5.80 -3.17 1.88
CA ILE A 205 -5.80 -4.51 2.46
C ILE A 205 -6.38 -4.51 3.87
N ILE A 206 -6.01 -3.52 4.70
CA ILE A 206 -6.41 -3.48 6.11
C ILE A 206 -7.85 -2.99 6.31
N HIS A 207 -8.24 -1.95 5.58
CA HIS A 207 -9.50 -1.24 5.77
C HIS A 207 -10.52 -1.51 4.67
N GLY A 208 -10.13 -2.22 3.60
CA GLY A 208 -10.97 -2.41 2.41
C GLY A 208 -11.15 -1.14 1.57
N SER A 209 -10.50 -0.04 1.96
CA SER A 209 -10.62 1.29 1.36
C SER A 209 -9.26 1.94 1.16
N TYR A 210 -9.14 2.79 0.15
CA TYR A 210 -7.96 3.61 -0.07
C TYR A 210 -8.00 4.86 0.82
N PRO A 211 -6.85 5.46 1.15
CA PRO A 211 -6.81 6.73 1.88
C PRO A 211 -7.21 7.89 0.97
N ASP A 212 -7.50 9.04 1.56
CA ASP A 212 -7.70 10.32 0.88
C ASP A 212 -8.78 10.25 -0.20
N ILE A 213 -9.87 9.53 0.11
CA ILE A 213 -11.05 9.55 -0.74
C ILE A 213 -11.69 10.92 -0.63
N ASP A 214 -11.96 11.54 -1.78
CA ASP A 214 -12.54 12.88 -1.87
C ASP A 214 -11.67 14.01 -1.31
N ALA A 215 -10.42 13.75 -0.95
CA ALA A 215 -9.42 14.74 -0.55
C ALA A 215 -8.06 14.43 -1.20
N GLN A 216 -7.06 15.27 -0.96
CA GLN A 216 -5.75 15.16 -1.57
C GLN A 216 -4.64 15.49 -0.58
N ALA A 217 -3.62 14.63 -0.53
CA ALA A 217 -2.40 14.85 0.22
C ALA A 217 -1.33 15.50 -0.64
N ARG A 218 -0.69 16.56 -0.12
CA ARG A 218 0.59 17.06 -0.63
C ARG A 218 1.71 16.08 -0.27
N LEU A 219 2.42 15.59 -1.28
CA LEU A 219 3.56 14.70 -1.13
C LEU A 219 4.85 15.52 -1.15
N LEU A 220 5.20 16.12 -0.01
CA LEU A 220 6.30 17.08 0.09
C LEU A 220 7.70 16.52 -0.21
N GLY A 221 7.84 15.19 -0.25
CA GLY A 221 9.03 14.46 -0.69
C GLY A 221 9.02 14.10 -2.18
N SER A 222 8.10 14.64 -2.99
CA SER A 222 8.08 14.37 -4.43
C SER A 222 7.65 15.58 -5.25
N PHE A 223 8.42 15.84 -6.30
CA PHE A 223 8.27 17.00 -7.16
C PHE A 223 8.16 16.60 -8.62
N PHE A 224 7.31 17.32 -9.35
CA PHE A 224 7.20 17.25 -10.79
C PHE A 224 7.34 18.65 -11.37
N ARG A 225 8.36 18.86 -12.21
CA ARG A 225 8.65 20.17 -12.80
C ARG A 225 8.77 21.29 -11.74
N GLY A 226 9.46 20.99 -10.64
CA GLY A 226 9.69 21.93 -9.54
C GLY A 226 8.47 22.22 -8.65
N ARG A 227 7.38 21.46 -8.79
CA ARG A 227 6.18 21.61 -7.95
C ARG A 227 5.86 20.33 -7.20
N VAL A 228 5.35 20.47 -5.97
CA VAL A 228 4.90 19.33 -5.15
C VAL A 228 3.78 18.55 -5.85
N ILE A 229 3.87 17.23 -5.77
CA ILE A 229 2.84 16.31 -6.27
C ILE A 229 1.69 16.23 -5.27
N PHE A 230 0.46 16.23 -5.78
CA PHE A 230 -0.75 15.97 -5.00
C PHE A 230 -1.31 14.60 -5.35
N ALA A 231 -1.79 13.88 -4.35
CA ALA A 231 -2.28 12.52 -4.50
C ALA A 231 -3.57 12.30 -3.72
N GLY A 232 -4.51 11.55 -4.29
CA GLY A 232 -5.77 11.18 -3.64
C GLY A 232 -6.45 10.03 -4.39
N PHE A 233 -7.58 9.58 -3.87
CA PHE A 233 -8.42 8.57 -4.53
C PHE A 233 -9.82 9.11 -4.79
N LEU A 234 -10.43 8.62 -5.85
CA LEU A 234 -11.83 8.85 -6.19
C LEU A 234 -12.55 7.52 -6.33
N THR A 235 -13.84 7.54 -6.03
CA THR A 235 -14.74 6.47 -6.46
C THR A 235 -15.01 6.62 -7.96
N LEU A 236 -14.76 5.56 -8.72
CA LEU A 236 -15.09 5.42 -10.14
C LEU A 236 -16.27 4.45 -10.31
N PRO A 237 -17.01 4.50 -11.44
CA PRO A 237 -18.12 3.57 -11.69
C PRO A 237 -17.74 2.08 -11.63
N ASP A 238 -16.48 1.73 -11.91
CA ASP A 238 -15.92 0.39 -11.89
C ASP A 238 -15.06 0.07 -10.64
N GLY A 239 -15.02 0.98 -9.66
CA GLY A 239 -14.32 0.77 -8.39
C GLY A 239 -13.62 2.01 -7.85
N TRP A 240 -12.32 1.90 -7.57
CA TRP A 240 -11.51 3.00 -7.06
C TRP A 240 -10.48 3.40 -8.10
N GLY A 241 -10.41 4.68 -8.40
CA GLY A 241 -9.40 5.28 -9.25
C GLY A 241 -8.49 6.17 -8.44
N TRP A 242 -7.19 6.10 -8.71
CA TRP A 242 -6.29 7.10 -8.19
C TRP A 242 -6.50 8.41 -8.93
N GLN A 243 -6.67 9.50 -8.18
CA GLN A 243 -6.72 10.83 -8.74
C GLN A 243 -5.39 11.52 -8.51
N LEU A 244 -4.63 11.58 -9.59
CA LEU A 244 -3.56 12.52 -9.71
C LEU A 244 -4.14 13.84 -10.21
N ILE A 245 -3.94 14.93 -9.48
CA ILE A 245 -4.09 16.26 -10.05
C ILE A 245 -2.69 16.85 -10.24
N SER A 246 -2.37 17.10 -11.51
CA SER A 246 -1.25 17.93 -11.97
C SER A 246 -1.04 19.13 -11.04
N PRO A 247 0.19 19.56 -10.75
CA PRO A 247 0.49 20.50 -9.66
C PRO A 247 -0.36 21.77 -9.70
N GLY A 248 -1.40 21.80 -8.86
CA GLY A 248 -2.32 22.91 -8.68
C GLY A 248 -1.75 23.96 -7.74
N SER A 249 -2.31 25.17 -7.78
CA SER A 249 -1.83 26.32 -6.99
C SER A 249 -1.54 25.94 -5.53
N GLY A 250 -0.38 26.33 -5.01
CA GLY A 250 0.04 26.06 -3.61
C GLY A 250 -0.83 26.70 -2.51
N GLY A 251 -2.05 27.11 -2.83
CA GLY A 251 -3.03 27.67 -1.92
C GLY A 251 -3.66 26.62 -1.00
N ALA A 252 -4.29 27.10 0.06
CA ALA A 252 -5.06 26.29 0.98
C ALA A 252 -6.40 25.85 0.36
N SER A 253 -6.84 24.63 0.68
CA SER A 253 -8.16 24.12 0.30
C SER A 253 -8.65 23.14 1.35
N ASN A 254 -9.98 23.07 1.53
CA ASN A 254 -10.63 22.13 2.44
C ASN A 254 -10.55 20.67 1.95
N ARG A 255 -10.05 20.46 0.73
CA ARG A 255 -9.79 19.14 0.15
C ARG A 255 -8.29 18.88 -0.10
N LEU A 256 -7.39 19.77 0.36
CA LEU A 256 -5.96 19.65 0.11
C LEU A 256 -5.16 19.82 1.41
N GLY A 257 -4.56 18.72 1.87
CA GLY A 257 -3.78 18.64 3.10
C GLY A 257 -2.39 18.06 2.88
N GLY A 258 -1.93 17.19 3.76
CA GLY A 258 -0.63 16.55 3.69
C GLY A 258 -0.54 15.30 4.56
N ARG A 259 0.43 14.44 4.27
CA ARG A 259 0.74 13.27 5.10
C ARG A 259 2.21 13.26 5.48
N SER A 260 2.52 12.70 6.65
CA SER A 260 3.86 12.80 7.22
C SER A 260 4.31 11.53 7.92
N ALA A 261 5.60 11.26 7.81
CA ALA A 261 6.25 10.12 8.43
C ALA A 261 7.25 10.61 9.47
N THR A 262 7.43 9.80 10.52
CA THR A 262 8.52 9.94 11.49
C THR A 262 9.33 8.65 11.48
N VAL A 263 10.64 8.76 11.35
CA VAL A 263 11.59 7.64 11.31
C VAL A 263 12.10 7.34 12.73
#